data_AF-A0A4U5N0F4-F1
#
_entry.id   AF-A0A4U5N0F4-F1
#
_cell.length_a   1.000
_cell.length_b   1.000
_cell.length_c   1.000
_cell.angle_alpha   90.00
_cell.angle_beta   90.00
_cell.angle_gamma   90.00
#
_symmetry.space_group_name_H-M   'P 1'
#
loop_
_entity.id
_entity.type
_entity.pdbx_description
1 polymer ?
#
loop_
_entity_poly.entity_id
_entity_poly.type
_entity_poly.pdbx_seq_one_letter_code
_entity_poly.pdbx_strand_id
1 'polypeptide(L)'
;MKPRTLAQLSFSSILSTQTDRHFLPLYLRAKFRRFESDQALFQRLYLSEIRIDLPLECFHVEENLFFDPVETLKSIKPYLTPLVFFKLCATFGHADLINEAWKRLNDRQKVVMATESQKYLKVSPMQAEAIRLCGEDCLPQPLIACSSWFNVCAAVYCASRGWSISMARNLLRFANQELLFDEKVIECCLHAIKQDHDHVVLFLLRNSQFSEAFENPAAFGNPLRLFSLIDTKNRDESLVKKIDQFVDKAGRLDLIKNVIMSAVIVCK
;
A
#
# COMPACT_ATOMS: atom_id res chain seq x y z
N MET A 1 23.18 -0.59 -11.86
CA MET A 1 21.92 -0.67 -12.64
C MET A 1 22.07 -1.75 -13.68
N LYS A 2 21.08 -2.63 -13.85
CA LYS A 2 21.05 -3.55 -14.99
C LYS A 2 20.77 -2.74 -16.27
N PRO A 3 21.44 -3.03 -17.40
CA PRO A 3 21.15 -2.36 -18.66
C PRO A 3 19.71 -2.66 -19.10
N ARG A 4 19.01 -1.65 -19.62
CA ARG A 4 17.65 -1.80 -20.17
C ARG A 4 17.68 -2.70 -21.40
N THR A 5 16.69 -3.58 -21.54
CA THR A 5 16.53 -4.40 -22.74
C THR A 5 16.10 -3.55 -23.94
N LEU A 6 16.36 -4.03 -25.15
CA LEU A 6 15.87 -3.39 -26.38
C LEU A 6 14.34 -3.19 -26.35
N ALA A 7 13.61 -4.13 -25.74
CA ALA A 7 12.16 -4.03 -25.57
C ALA A 7 11.78 -2.85 -24.67
N GLN A 8 12.44 -2.67 -23.53
CA GLN A 8 12.20 -1.54 -22.62
C GLN A 8 12.56 -0.19 -23.25
N LEU A 9 13.66 -0.13 -24.01
CA LEU A 9 14.09 1.07 -24.74
C LEU A 9 13.08 1.45 -25.84
N SER A 10 12.64 0.46 -26.61
CA SER A 10 11.62 0.65 -27.66
C SER A 10 10.29 1.09 -27.07
N PHE A 11 9.87 0.47 -25.96
CA PHE A 11 8.63 0.84 -25.26
C PHE A 11 8.68 2.29 -24.73
N SER A 12 9.80 2.68 -24.11
CA SER A 12 10.01 4.04 -23.59
C SER A 12 10.04 5.09 -24.71
N SER A 13 10.65 4.76 -25.85
CA SER A 13 10.68 5.64 -27.04
C SER A 13 9.28 5.86 -27.65
N ILE A 14 8.45 4.81 -27.67
CA ILE A 14 7.06 4.91 -28.15
C ILE A 14 6.19 5.71 -27.17
N LEU A 15 6.45 5.63 -25.85
CA LEU A 15 5.77 6.46 -24.86
C LEU A 15 6.03 7.96 -25.09
N SER A 16 7.27 8.35 -25.40
CA SER A 16 7.68 9.74 -25.52
C SER A 16 7.30 10.41 -26.85
N THR A 17 7.10 9.65 -27.93
CA THR A 17 6.95 10.19 -29.28
C THR A 17 5.53 10.52 -29.72
N GLN A 18 4.50 10.31 -28.89
CA GLN A 18 3.07 10.43 -29.26
C GLN A 18 2.73 9.75 -30.61
N THR A 19 3.51 8.74 -31.02
CA THR A 19 3.27 8.01 -32.26
C THR A 19 1.89 7.36 -32.19
N ASP A 20 1.17 7.30 -33.32
CA ASP A 20 -0.18 6.74 -33.38
C ASP A 20 -0.18 5.29 -32.90
N ARG A 21 -0.46 5.11 -31.61
CA ARG A 21 -0.45 3.81 -30.90
C ARG A 21 -1.49 2.85 -31.48
N HIS A 22 -2.38 3.36 -32.33
CA HIS A 22 -3.34 2.61 -33.12
C HIS A 22 -2.69 1.57 -34.06
N PHE A 23 -1.47 1.84 -34.56
CA PHE A 23 -0.76 0.94 -35.47
C PHE A 23 0.00 -0.18 -34.74
N LEU A 24 0.02 -0.19 -33.42
CA LEU A 24 0.69 -1.24 -32.66
C LEU A 24 -0.14 -2.54 -32.61
N PRO A 25 0.51 -3.71 -32.57
CA PRO A 25 -0.14 -4.97 -32.24
C PRO A 25 -1.03 -4.86 -30.98
N LEU A 26 -2.16 -5.58 -30.97
CA LEU A 26 -3.15 -5.54 -29.87
C LEU A 26 -2.52 -5.77 -28.49
N TYR A 27 -1.58 -6.72 -28.39
CA TYR A 27 -0.91 -7.03 -27.13
C TYR A 27 -0.07 -5.85 -26.60
N LEU A 28 0.63 -5.11 -27.48
CA LEU A 28 1.40 -3.93 -27.09
C LEU A 28 0.46 -2.79 -26.70
N ARG A 29 -0.63 -2.58 -27.43
CA ARG A 29 -1.65 -1.59 -27.06
C ARG A 29 -2.21 -1.84 -25.66
N ALA A 30 -2.50 -3.09 -25.32
CA ALA A 30 -2.95 -3.47 -23.99
C ALA A 30 -1.90 -3.17 -22.92
N LYS A 31 -0.61 -3.44 -23.20
CA LYS A 31 0.50 -3.12 -22.30
C LYS A 31 0.68 -1.62 -22.08
N PHE A 32 0.61 -0.79 -23.13
CA PHE A 32 0.65 0.66 -23.00
C PHE A 32 -0.51 1.20 -22.16
N ARG A 33 -1.74 0.79 -22.46
CA ARG A 33 -2.92 1.21 -21.67
C ARG A 33 -2.79 0.81 -20.21
N ARG A 34 -2.27 -0.40 -19.95
CA ARG A 34 -2.04 -0.88 -18.59
C ARG A 34 -1.00 -0.03 -17.87
N PHE A 35 0.13 0.24 -18.54
CA PHE A 35 1.18 1.11 -18.02
C PHE A 35 0.65 2.51 -17.68
N GLU A 36 -0.09 3.15 -18.57
CA GLU A 36 -0.67 4.48 -18.32
C GLU A 36 -1.64 4.48 -17.15
N SER A 37 -2.46 3.43 -17.05
CA SER A 37 -3.37 3.26 -15.92
C SER A 37 -2.61 3.08 -14.60
N ASP A 38 -1.56 2.27 -14.59
CA ASP A 38 -0.75 2.01 -13.39
C ASP A 38 0.08 3.24 -13.00
N GLN A 39 0.62 3.99 -13.97
CA GLN A 39 1.32 5.26 -13.78
C GLN A 39 0.39 6.33 -13.20
N ALA A 40 -0.79 6.53 -13.80
CA ALA A 40 -1.77 7.50 -13.33
C ALA A 40 -2.25 7.14 -11.91
N LEU A 41 -2.44 5.85 -11.64
CA LEU A 41 -2.77 5.36 -10.31
C LEU A 41 -1.63 5.66 -9.32
N PHE A 42 -0.38 5.40 -9.68
CA PHE A 42 0.78 5.70 -8.84
C PHE A 42 0.88 7.19 -8.52
N GLN A 43 0.76 8.05 -9.54
CA GLN A 43 0.76 9.50 -9.36
C GLN A 43 -0.36 9.96 -8.41
N ARG A 44 -1.59 9.47 -8.64
CA ARG A 44 -2.74 9.81 -7.80
C ARG A 44 -2.57 9.36 -6.35
N LEU A 45 -2.06 8.15 -6.13
CA LEU A 45 -1.98 7.56 -4.80
C LEU A 45 -0.78 8.06 -3.99
N TYR A 46 0.39 8.20 -4.61
CA TYR A 46 1.65 8.42 -3.90
C TYR A 46 2.24 9.81 -4.12
N LEU A 47 1.87 10.50 -5.21
CA LEU A 47 2.43 11.81 -5.56
C LEU A 47 1.42 12.97 -5.48
N SER A 48 0.15 12.69 -5.17
CA SER A 48 -0.91 13.71 -5.13
C SER A 48 -0.65 14.84 -4.14
N GLU A 49 0.02 14.55 -3.02
CA GLU A 49 0.40 15.55 -2.02
C GLU A 49 1.68 16.31 -2.39
N ILE A 50 2.44 15.83 -3.37
CA ILE A 50 3.78 16.31 -3.67
C ILE A 50 3.76 17.41 -4.74
N ARG A 51 2.71 17.48 -5.60
CA ARG A 51 2.51 18.52 -6.64
C ARG A 51 3.80 18.87 -7.41
N ILE A 52 4.50 17.85 -7.92
CA ILE A 52 5.70 18.02 -8.76
C ILE A 52 5.41 17.42 -10.13
N ASP A 53 5.71 18.19 -11.17
CA ASP A 53 5.71 17.70 -12.55
C ASP A 53 6.96 16.84 -12.76
N LEU A 54 6.76 15.53 -12.88
CA LEU A 54 7.82 14.56 -13.12
C LEU A 54 7.95 14.28 -14.62
N PRO A 55 9.17 14.32 -15.19
CA PRO A 55 9.40 13.90 -16.57
C PRO A 55 8.93 12.46 -16.81
N LEU A 56 8.41 12.17 -18.00
CA LEU A 56 7.96 10.81 -18.38
C LEU A 56 9.08 9.77 -18.29
N GLU A 57 10.32 10.20 -18.52
CA GLU A 57 11.54 9.38 -18.45
C GLU A 57 11.80 8.80 -17.05
N CYS A 58 11.23 9.42 -16.02
CA CYS A 58 11.30 8.93 -14.65
C CYS A 58 10.41 7.71 -14.41
N PHE A 59 9.43 7.40 -15.27
CA PHE A 59 8.55 6.25 -15.06
C PHE A 59 9.14 5.01 -15.73
N HIS A 60 9.51 4.02 -14.93
CA HIS A 60 10.20 2.82 -15.38
C HIS A 60 9.24 1.67 -15.69
N VAL A 61 9.70 0.77 -16.55
CA VAL A 61 9.03 -0.50 -16.88
C VAL A 61 9.94 -1.68 -16.58
N GLU A 62 9.35 -2.75 -16.07
CA GLU A 62 9.98 -4.06 -15.88
C GLU A 62 10.28 -4.73 -17.23
N GLU A 63 11.01 -5.84 -17.19
CA GLU A 63 11.34 -6.63 -18.40
C GLU A 63 10.08 -7.16 -19.13
N ASN A 64 9.02 -7.42 -18.38
CA ASN A 64 7.71 -7.86 -18.86
C ASN A 64 6.82 -6.69 -19.36
N LEU A 65 7.35 -5.47 -19.41
CA LEU A 65 6.68 -4.23 -19.81
C LEU A 65 5.54 -3.79 -18.88
N PHE A 66 5.53 -4.21 -17.62
CA PHE A 66 4.68 -3.62 -16.59
C PHE A 66 5.36 -2.42 -15.93
N PHE A 67 4.57 -1.52 -15.36
CA PHE A 67 5.09 -0.37 -14.62
C PHE A 67 5.92 -0.83 -13.41
N ASP A 68 7.13 -0.30 -13.27
CA ASP A 68 8.02 -0.58 -12.15
C ASP A 68 8.00 0.60 -11.16
N PRO A 69 7.20 0.51 -10.08
CA PRO A 69 7.12 1.58 -9.08
C PRO A 69 8.42 1.71 -8.27
N VAL A 70 9.21 0.63 -8.10
CA VAL A 70 10.43 0.66 -7.28
C VAL A 70 11.54 1.42 -7.98
N GLU A 71 11.80 1.11 -9.25
CA GLU A 71 12.80 1.83 -10.03
C GLU A 71 12.33 3.26 -10.33
N THR A 72 11.03 3.48 -10.51
CA THR A 72 10.44 4.83 -10.59
C THR A 72 10.71 5.66 -9.33
N LEU A 73 10.65 5.07 -8.12
CA LEU A 73 11.00 5.81 -6.89
C LEU A 73 12.46 6.25 -6.86
N LYS A 74 13.37 5.43 -7.39
CA LYS A 74 14.79 5.77 -7.44
C LYS A 74 15.08 6.88 -8.45
N SER A 75 14.41 6.86 -9.60
CA SER A 75 14.62 7.82 -10.68
C SER A 75 14.08 9.22 -10.36
N ILE A 76 12.99 9.31 -9.59
CA ILE A 76 12.38 10.60 -9.22
C ILE A 76 13.11 11.29 -8.07
N LYS A 77 13.97 10.59 -7.32
CA LYS A 77 14.73 11.10 -6.18
C LYS A 77 15.39 12.48 -6.42
N PRO A 78 16.05 12.76 -7.57
CA PRO A 78 16.67 14.05 -7.83
C PRO A 78 15.69 15.24 -7.85
N TYR A 79 14.40 14.97 -8.05
CA TYR A 79 13.34 15.98 -8.13
C TYR A 79 12.67 16.25 -6.79
N LEU A 80 13.04 15.52 -5.73
CA LEU A 80 12.36 15.57 -4.43
C LEU A 80 13.26 16.13 -3.34
N THR A 81 12.68 16.91 -2.42
CA THR A 81 13.38 17.28 -1.18
C THR A 81 13.63 16.03 -0.33
N PRO A 82 14.66 16.02 0.54
CA PRO A 82 14.92 14.87 1.42
C PRO A 82 13.70 14.44 2.24
N LEU A 83 12.91 15.40 2.73
CA LEU A 83 11.67 15.13 3.48
C LEU A 83 10.61 14.45 2.62
N VAL A 84 10.38 14.98 1.42
CA VAL A 84 9.40 14.41 0.49
C VAL A 84 9.82 13.02 0.03
N PHE A 85 11.11 12.84 -0.28
CA PHE A 85 11.66 11.56 -0.65
C PHE A 85 11.53 10.54 0.50
N PHE A 86 11.84 10.94 1.74
CA PHE A 86 11.61 10.08 2.91
C PHE A 86 10.14 9.66 3.03
N LYS A 87 9.21 10.62 2.99
CA LYS A 87 7.76 10.34 3.07
C LYS A 87 7.31 9.34 2.03
N LEU A 88 7.79 9.51 0.80
CA LEU A 88 7.45 8.64 -0.32
C LEU A 88 8.04 7.23 -0.15
N CYS A 89 9.33 7.13 0.20
CA CYS A 89 9.99 5.86 0.46
C CYS A 89 9.37 5.11 1.64
N ALA A 90 9.01 5.81 2.71
CA ALA A 90 8.40 5.25 3.90
C ALA A 90 6.96 4.79 3.63
N THR A 91 6.21 5.58 2.86
CA THR A 91 4.91 5.16 2.34
C THR A 91 5.07 3.88 1.55
N PHE A 92 6.02 3.81 0.61
CA PHE A 92 6.24 2.61 -0.19
C PHE A 92 6.90 1.44 0.57
N GLY A 93 7.43 1.66 1.77
CA GLY A 93 8.12 0.64 2.57
C GLY A 93 9.47 0.19 1.99
N HIS A 94 10.25 1.06 1.35
CA HIS A 94 11.57 0.72 0.80
C HIS A 94 12.70 0.96 1.81
N ALA A 95 12.99 -0.03 2.67
CA ALA A 95 13.89 0.10 3.83
C ALA A 95 15.22 0.83 3.55
N ASP A 96 15.95 0.42 2.50
CA ASP A 96 17.26 1.03 2.19
C ASP A 96 17.16 2.51 1.83
N LEU A 97 16.20 2.87 0.95
CA LEU A 97 16.01 4.25 0.52
C LEU A 97 15.46 5.13 1.64
N ILE A 98 14.64 4.56 2.54
CA ILE A 98 14.16 5.23 3.74
C ILE A 98 15.34 5.60 4.63
N ASN A 99 16.21 4.63 4.96
CA ASN A 99 17.37 4.86 5.81
C ASN A 99 18.31 5.91 5.20
N GLU A 100 18.50 5.84 3.88
CA GLU A 100 19.28 6.84 3.15
C GLU A 100 18.65 8.24 3.23
N ALA A 101 17.33 8.35 3.01
CA ALA A 101 16.62 9.61 3.08
C ALA A 101 16.63 10.18 4.50
N TRP A 102 16.44 9.34 5.53
CA TRP A 102 16.44 9.71 6.94
C TRP A 102 17.76 10.35 7.37
N LYS A 103 18.89 9.79 6.94
CA LYS A 103 20.23 10.35 7.21
C LYS A 103 20.45 11.74 6.61
N ARG A 104 19.67 12.12 5.59
CA ARG A 104 19.72 13.44 4.94
C ARG A 104 18.76 14.46 5.56
N LEU A 105 17.91 14.05 6.51
CA LEU A 105 17.02 14.95 7.23
C LEU A 105 17.76 15.64 8.36
N ASN A 106 17.38 16.89 8.65
CA ASN A 106 17.84 17.56 9.85
C ASN A 106 17.07 17.09 11.10
N ASP A 107 17.64 17.34 12.28
CA ASP A 107 17.07 16.86 13.55
C ASP A 107 15.64 17.36 13.78
N ARG A 108 15.35 18.61 13.40
CA ARG A 108 13.99 19.17 13.51
C ARG A 108 12.99 18.37 12.66
N GLN A 109 13.34 18.02 11.43
CA GLN A 109 12.49 17.19 10.56
C GLN A 109 12.29 15.79 11.14
N LYS A 110 13.37 15.16 11.64
CA LYS A 110 13.31 13.84 12.29
C LYS A 110 12.36 13.85 13.50
N VAL A 111 12.53 14.82 14.39
CA VAL A 111 11.67 14.98 15.58
C VAL A 111 10.22 15.22 15.16
N VAL A 112 9.96 16.13 14.22
CA VAL A 112 8.59 16.40 13.75
C VAL A 112 7.95 15.13 13.20
N MET A 113 8.62 14.34 12.36
CA MET A 113 8.03 13.11 11.82
C MET A 113 7.80 12.02 12.87
N ALA A 114 8.66 11.92 13.88
CA ALA A 114 8.50 10.96 14.97
C ALA A 114 7.42 11.37 15.98
N THR A 115 7.17 12.68 16.12
CA THR A 115 6.27 13.26 17.12
C THR A 115 4.96 13.82 16.55
N GLU A 116 4.82 13.90 15.22
CA GLU A 116 3.55 14.15 14.54
C GLU A 116 2.61 13.03 14.94
N SER A 117 1.85 13.23 16.02
CA SER A 117 0.80 12.34 16.45
C SER A 117 -0.51 12.92 15.95
N GLN A 118 -1.20 12.22 15.05
CA GLN A 118 -2.64 12.41 14.95
C GLN A 118 -3.24 11.79 16.20
N LYS A 119 -3.90 12.63 17.02
CA LYS A 119 -4.68 12.19 18.19
C LYS A 119 -5.45 10.90 17.81
N TYR A 120 -5.22 9.83 18.59
CA TYR A 120 -5.82 8.50 18.46
C TYR A 120 -5.34 7.64 17.27
N LEU A 121 -4.38 6.74 17.54
CA LEU A 121 -4.20 5.43 16.88
C LEU A 121 -4.14 5.37 15.34
N LYS A 122 -3.84 6.48 14.66
CA LYS A 122 -3.63 6.52 13.21
C LYS A 122 -2.16 6.72 12.90
N VAL A 123 -1.39 5.63 13.01
CA VAL A 123 0.01 5.62 12.60
C VAL A 123 0.06 5.36 11.11
N SER A 124 0.50 6.35 10.34
CA SER A 124 0.83 6.21 8.93
C SER A 124 2.13 5.41 8.76
N PRO A 125 2.38 4.79 7.60
CA PRO A 125 3.66 4.12 7.32
C PRO A 125 4.87 5.04 7.51
N MET A 126 4.71 6.32 7.18
CA MET A 126 5.74 7.35 7.39
C MET A 126 6.09 7.51 8.86
N GLN A 127 5.07 7.60 9.73
CA GLN A 127 5.26 7.72 11.17
C GLN A 127 5.81 6.43 11.77
N ALA A 128 5.29 5.27 11.37
CA ALA A 128 5.78 3.97 11.82
C ALA A 128 7.29 3.83 11.58
N GLU A 129 7.72 4.22 10.39
CA GLU A 129 9.12 4.16 10.00
C GLU A 129 9.98 5.22 10.68
N ALA A 130 9.47 6.45 10.81
CA ALA A 130 10.15 7.52 11.53
C ALA A 130 10.38 7.14 13.00
N ILE A 131 9.41 6.53 13.67
CA ILE A 131 9.54 6.11 15.07
C ILE A 131 10.55 4.97 15.21
N ARG A 132 10.54 4.00 14.29
CA ARG A 132 11.55 2.92 14.22
C ARG A 132 12.96 3.52 14.14
N LEU A 133 13.19 4.42 13.19
CA LEU A 133 14.50 5.03 12.94
C LEU A 133 14.93 6.01 14.03
N CYS A 134 13.99 6.72 14.65
CA CYS A 134 14.23 7.59 15.79
C CYS A 134 14.86 6.81 16.96
N GLY A 135 14.40 5.57 17.21
CA GLY A 135 14.97 4.70 18.23
C GLY A 135 16.40 4.25 17.96
N GLU A 136 16.74 4.04 16.69
CA GLU A 136 18.09 3.65 16.26
C GLU A 136 19.08 4.83 16.37
N ASP A 137 18.61 6.07 16.16
CA ASP A 137 19.39 7.30 16.25
C ASP A 137 19.50 7.86 17.70
N CYS A 138 19.06 7.12 18.72
CA CYS A 138 19.00 7.57 20.13
C CYS A 138 18.20 8.85 20.37
N LEU A 139 17.23 9.15 19.50
CA LEU A 139 16.34 10.30 19.64
C LEU A 139 15.16 9.95 20.56
N PRO A 140 14.55 10.94 21.25
CA PRO A 140 13.46 10.69 22.19
C PRO A 140 12.25 10.08 21.46
N GLN A 141 11.89 8.86 21.85
CA GLN A 141 10.73 8.15 21.31
C GLN A 141 9.44 8.50 22.07
N PRO A 142 8.26 8.45 21.42
CA PRO A 142 6.99 8.47 22.12
C PRO A 142 6.83 7.24 23.03
N LEU A 143 6.36 7.46 24.26
CA LEU A 143 6.33 6.52 25.40
C LEU A 143 5.54 5.21 25.20
N ILE A 144 4.81 5.04 24.10
CA ILE A 144 3.86 3.93 23.95
C ILE A 144 3.93 3.41 22.52
N ALA A 145 4.73 2.36 22.26
CA ALA A 145 4.37 1.30 21.32
C ALA A 145 5.46 0.24 21.13
N CYS A 146 5.02 -1.01 20.96
CA CYS A 146 5.87 -2.07 20.44
C CYS A 146 6.01 -1.95 18.91
N SER A 147 7.12 -2.43 18.36
CA SER A 147 7.44 -2.31 16.92
C SER A 147 6.39 -2.95 16.01
N SER A 148 5.76 -4.06 16.42
CA SER A 148 4.68 -4.72 15.67
C SER A 148 3.43 -3.84 15.58
N TRP A 149 3.10 -3.08 16.63
CA TRP A 149 1.91 -2.23 16.68
C TRP A 149 1.89 -1.16 15.59
N PHE A 150 3.04 -0.52 15.36
CA PHE A 150 3.16 0.50 14.34
C PHE A 150 2.90 -0.05 12.94
N ASN A 151 3.40 -1.24 12.64
CA ASN A 151 3.21 -1.88 11.34
C ASN A 151 1.76 -2.34 11.14
N VAL A 152 1.09 -2.84 12.19
CA VAL A 152 -0.34 -3.16 12.16
C VAL A 152 -1.17 -1.93 11.84
N CYS A 153 -0.97 -0.82 12.57
CA CYS A 153 -1.68 0.43 12.34
C CYS A 153 -1.39 0.99 10.93
N ALA A 154 -0.12 0.92 10.50
CA ALA A 154 0.29 1.37 9.18
C ALA A 154 -0.34 0.55 8.06
N ALA A 155 -0.50 -0.77 8.21
CA ALA A 155 -1.17 -1.63 7.24
C ALA A 155 -2.63 -1.21 7.03
N VAL A 156 -3.39 -1.04 8.11
CA VAL A 156 -4.80 -0.62 8.05
C VAL A 156 -4.94 0.81 7.51
N TYR A 157 -4.01 1.70 7.87
CA TYR A 157 -3.92 3.05 7.30
C TYR A 157 -3.71 2.99 5.78
N CYS A 158 -2.77 2.17 5.29
CA CYS A 158 -2.52 1.97 3.87
C CYS A 158 -3.76 1.47 3.13
N ALA A 159 -4.44 0.47 3.69
CA ALA A 159 -5.64 -0.10 3.10
C ALA A 159 -6.74 0.96 2.93
N SER A 160 -6.91 1.82 3.95
CA SER A 160 -7.86 2.94 3.94
C SER A 160 -7.50 4.06 2.96
N ARG A 161 -6.27 4.07 2.41
CA ARG A 161 -5.78 5.06 1.43
C ARG A 161 -5.60 4.49 0.03
N GLY A 162 -5.85 3.18 -0.15
CA GLY A 162 -5.65 2.52 -1.44
C GLY A 162 -4.20 2.12 -1.72
N TRP A 163 -3.30 2.18 -0.75
CA TRP A 163 -1.87 1.92 -0.94
C TRP A 163 -1.54 0.42 -0.81
N SER A 164 -1.95 -0.38 -1.79
CA SER A 164 -1.85 -1.86 -1.75
C SER A 164 -0.43 -2.39 -1.50
N ILE A 165 0.58 -1.84 -2.17
CA ILE A 165 1.98 -2.28 -2.03
C ILE A 165 2.51 -1.97 -0.63
N SER A 166 2.21 -0.77 -0.14
CA SER A 166 2.57 -0.31 1.21
C SER A 166 1.91 -1.13 2.30
N MET A 167 0.62 -1.42 2.14
CA MET A 167 -0.15 -2.29 3.02
C MET A 167 0.50 -3.67 3.09
N ALA A 168 0.76 -4.30 1.94
CA ALA A 168 1.39 -5.61 1.85
C ALA A 168 2.72 -5.65 2.61
N ARG A 169 3.60 -4.68 2.38
CA ARG A 169 4.90 -4.61 3.06
C ARG A 169 4.77 -4.46 4.57
N ASN A 170 3.80 -3.70 5.07
CA ASN A 170 3.56 -3.57 6.50
C ASN A 170 3.01 -4.87 7.10
N LEU A 171 2.07 -5.55 6.42
CA LEU A 171 1.57 -6.88 6.83
C LEU A 171 2.72 -7.89 6.95
N LEU A 172 3.62 -7.93 5.97
CA LEU A 172 4.73 -8.89 5.94
C LEU A 172 5.73 -8.72 7.09
N ARG A 173 5.81 -7.53 7.72
CA ARG A 173 6.71 -7.28 8.85
C ARG A 173 6.32 -8.00 10.14
N PHE A 174 5.10 -8.53 10.20
CA PHE A 174 4.61 -9.31 11.33
C PHE A 174 3.96 -10.62 10.88
N ALA A 175 4.29 -11.11 9.68
CA ALA A 175 3.77 -12.36 9.13
C ALA A 175 4.09 -13.60 9.99
N ASN A 176 5.09 -13.52 10.86
CA ASN A 176 5.41 -14.58 11.82
C ASN A 176 4.37 -14.72 12.96
N GLN A 177 3.45 -13.77 13.10
CA GLN A 177 2.36 -13.82 14.08
C GLN A 177 1.06 -14.22 13.35
N GLU A 178 0.96 -15.48 12.91
CA GLU A 178 -0.07 -15.98 11.97
C GLU A 178 -1.50 -15.51 12.30
N LEU A 179 -1.97 -15.70 13.54
CA LEU A 179 -3.32 -15.26 13.94
C LEU A 179 -3.52 -13.75 13.82
N LEU A 180 -2.52 -12.94 14.19
CA LEU A 180 -2.56 -11.49 14.04
C LEU A 180 -2.48 -11.09 12.57
N PHE A 181 -1.65 -11.77 11.78
CA PHE A 181 -1.50 -11.53 10.35
C PHE A 181 -2.81 -11.75 9.61
N ASP A 182 -3.43 -12.92 9.79
CA ASP A 182 -4.68 -13.25 9.12
C ASP A 182 -5.80 -12.26 9.47
N GLU A 183 -5.96 -11.97 10.76
CA GLU A 183 -6.92 -10.98 11.26
C GLU A 183 -6.74 -9.61 10.58
N LYS A 184 -5.49 -9.15 10.45
CA LYS A 184 -5.19 -7.84 9.87
C LYS A 184 -5.26 -7.81 8.35
N VAL A 185 -5.04 -8.92 7.66
CA VAL A 185 -5.33 -9.04 6.22
C VAL A 185 -6.83 -8.83 5.97
N ILE A 186 -7.68 -9.49 6.75
CA ILE A 186 -9.14 -9.35 6.67
C ILE A 186 -9.57 -7.92 6.99
N GLU A 187 -9.05 -7.34 8.08
CA GLU A 187 -9.37 -5.96 8.46
C GLU A 187 -8.96 -4.95 7.38
N CYS A 188 -7.78 -5.11 6.77
CA CYS A 188 -7.35 -4.29 5.63
C CYS A 188 -8.33 -4.42 4.45
N CYS A 189 -8.81 -5.63 4.14
CA CYS A 189 -9.80 -5.84 3.10
C CYS A 189 -11.11 -5.09 3.39
N LEU A 190 -11.61 -5.16 4.62
CA LEU A 190 -12.83 -4.46 5.03
C LEU A 190 -12.67 -2.93 4.95
N HIS A 191 -11.52 -2.41 5.38
CA HIS A 191 -11.21 -0.99 5.25
C HIS A 191 -11.13 -0.54 3.78
N ALA A 192 -10.53 -1.35 2.91
CA ALA A 192 -10.48 -1.08 1.48
C ALA A 192 -11.89 -1.05 0.85
N ILE A 193 -12.76 -2.00 1.19
CA ILE A 193 -14.17 -2.01 0.73
C ILE A 193 -14.89 -0.76 1.24
N LYS A 194 -14.73 -0.40 2.52
CA LYS A 194 -15.36 0.78 3.11
C LYS A 194 -14.98 2.08 2.37
N GLN A 195 -13.75 2.16 1.88
CA GLN A 195 -13.20 3.33 1.16
C GLN A 195 -13.25 3.20 -0.37
N ASP A 196 -13.98 2.21 -0.92
CA ASP A 196 -14.14 1.99 -2.36
C ASP A 196 -12.80 1.80 -3.10
N HIS A 197 -11.89 1.04 -2.49
CA HIS A 197 -10.57 0.69 -3.02
C HIS A 197 -10.52 -0.73 -3.58
N ASP A 198 -11.33 -1.00 -4.62
CA ASP A 198 -11.43 -2.31 -5.28
C ASP A 198 -10.08 -2.92 -5.68
N HIS A 199 -9.12 -2.07 -6.09
CA HIS A 199 -7.78 -2.52 -6.49
C HIS A 199 -6.97 -3.11 -5.33
N VAL A 200 -7.20 -2.65 -4.09
CA VAL A 200 -6.57 -3.24 -2.89
C VAL A 200 -7.20 -4.59 -2.58
N VAL A 201 -8.52 -4.69 -2.68
CA VAL A 201 -9.26 -5.95 -2.46
C VAL A 201 -8.79 -7.00 -3.46
N LEU A 202 -8.78 -6.68 -4.75
CA LEU A 202 -8.28 -7.59 -5.80
C LEU A 202 -6.80 -7.94 -5.60
N PHE A 203 -5.99 -7.02 -5.09
CA PHE A 203 -4.59 -7.31 -4.78
C PHE A 203 -4.44 -8.36 -3.67
N LEU A 204 -5.18 -8.23 -2.57
CA LEU A 204 -5.16 -9.20 -1.46
C LEU A 204 -5.60 -10.59 -1.93
N LEU A 205 -6.63 -10.67 -2.77
CA LEU A 205 -7.21 -11.94 -3.19
C LEU A 205 -6.38 -12.68 -4.23
N ARG A 206 -5.66 -11.95 -5.09
CA ARG A 206 -4.84 -12.55 -6.15
C ARG A 206 -3.47 -13.00 -5.65
N ASN A 207 -3.05 -12.53 -4.48
CA ASN A 207 -1.77 -12.88 -3.91
C ASN A 207 -1.96 -14.04 -2.92
N SER A 208 -1.37 -15.19 -3.23
CA SER A 208 -1.57 -16.43 -2.46
C SER A 208 -1.27 -16.24 -0.97
N GLN A 209 -0.22 -15.48 -0.65
CA GLN A 209 0.21 -15.22 0.73
C GLN A 209 -0.85 -14.48 1.56
N PHE A 210 -1.73 -13.70 0.93
CA PHE A 210 -2.80 -12.98 1.61
C PHE A 210 -4.16 -13.67 1.46
N SER A 211 -4.39 -14.42 0.37
CA SER A 211 -5.66 -15.12 0.17
C SER A 211 -5.88 -16.24 1.20
N GLU A 212 -4.80 -16.89 1.66
CA GLU A 212 -4.84 -17.95 2.68
C GLU A 212 -5.47 -17.46 4.01
N ALA A 213 -5.30 -16.18 4.35
CA ALA A 213 -5.92 -15.59 5.54
C ALA A 213 -7.46 -15.68 5.54
N PHE A 214 -8.08 -15.71 4.36
CA PHE A 214 -9.54 -15.83 4.21
C PHE A 214 -10.03 -17.28 4.35
N GLU A 215 -9.12 -18.25 4.33
CA GLU A 215 -9.45 -19.67 4.47
C GLU A 215 -9.39 -20.14 5.92
N ASN A 216 -8.81 -19.35 6.82
CA ASN A 216 -8.64 -19.68 8.24
C ASN A 216 -9.79 -19.17 9.12
N PRO A 217 -10.69 -20.04 9.62
CA PRO A 217 -11.81 -19.63 10.46
C PRO A 217 -11.38 -19.07 11.84
N ALA A 218 -10.19 -19.44 12.33
CA ALA A 218 -9.68 -19.00 13.63
C ALA A 218 -9.28 -17.51 13.63
N ALA A 219 -8.94 -16.96 12.47
CA ALA A 219 -8.63 -15.53 12.31
C ALA A 219 -9.83 -14.62 12.68
N PHE A 220 -11.06 -15.14 12.58
CA PHE A 220 -12.29 -14.43 12.95
C PHE A 220 -12.60 -14.52 14.45
N GLY A 221 -12.02 -15.47 15.16
CA GLY A 221 -12.38 -15.82 16.54
C GLY A 221 -11.43 -15.27 17.61
N ASN A 222 -10.46 -14.42 17.28
CA ASN A 222 -9.46 -13.94 18.24
C ASN A 222 -10.12 -13.15 19.39
N PRO A 223 -10.12 -13.65 20.65
CA PRO A 223 -10.72 -12.95 21.79
C PRO A 223 -9.87 -11.74 22.23
N LEU A 224 -8.64 -11.61 21.75
CA LEU A 224 -7.75 -10.45 21.98
C LEU A 224 -7.97 -9.33 20.94
N ARG A 225 -9.21 -9.20 20.44
CA ARG A 225 -9.75 -8.11 19.57
C ARG A 225 -9.65 -6.70 20.19
N LEU A 226 -8.64 -6.43 21.00
CA LEU A 226 -8.24 -5.10 21.46
C LEU A 226 -7.95 -4.12 20.31
N PHE A 227 -7.87 -4.62 19.07
CA PHE A 227 -7.31 -3.90 17.94
C PHE A 227 -8.20 -3.84 16.70
N SER A 228 -9.49 -4.19 16.79
CA SER A 228 -10.40 -4.00 15.66
C SER A 228 -10.87 -2.55 15.60
N LEU A 229 -10.52 -1.82 14.54
CA LEU A 229 -11.01 -0.46 14.25
C LEU A 229 -12.43 -0.45 13.67
N ILE A 230 -12.99 -1.63 13.42
CA ILE A 230 -14.40 -1.78 13.07
C ILE A 230 -15.12 -2.02 14.39
N ASP A 231 -15.97 -1.07 14.80
CA ASP A 231 -16.81 -1.20 15.98
C ASP A 231 -17.72 -2.42 15.82
N THR A 232 -17.27 -3.56 16.33
CA THR A 232 -17.90 -4.88 16.18
C THR A 232 -19.25 -4.94 16.89
N LYS A 233 -19.57 -3.98 17.75
CA LYS A 233 -20.84 -3.95 18.51
C LYS A 233 -22.03 -3.50 17.67
N ASN A 234 -21.80 -2.85 16.52
CA ASN A 234 -22.86 -2.35 15.65
C ASN A 234 -22.68 -2.89 14.24
N ARG A 235 -23.68 -3.60 13.73
CA ARG A 235 -23.71 -4.03 12.33
C ARG A 235 -23.71 -2.79 11.43
N ASP A 236 -22.58 -2.51 10.78
CA ASP A 236 -22.47 -1.44 9.79
C ASP A 236 -23.20 -1.87 8.51
N GLU A 237 -24.51 -1.59 8.44
CA GLU A 237 -25.36 -1.92 7.29
C GLU A 237 -24.86 -1.26 5.99
N SER A 238 -24.16 -0.13 6.09
CA SER A 238 -23.52 0.51 4.93
C SER A 238 -22.36 -0.33 4.41
N LEU A 239 -21.54 -0.90 5.30
CA LEU A 239 -20.45 -1.79 4.91
C LEU A 239 -20.99 -3.07 4.27
N VAL A 240 -22.04 -3.66 4.84
CA VAL A 240 -22.72 -4.85 4.26
C VAL A 240 -23.19 -4.57 2.83
N LYS A 241 -23.85 -3.44 2.59
CA LYS A 241 -24.28 -3.05 1.24
C LYS A 241 -23.11 -2.89 0.27
N LYS A 242 -21.99 -2.30 0.72
CA LYS A 242 -20.79 -2.16 -0.12
C LYS A 242 -20.15 -3.51 -0.45
N ILE A 243 -20.17 -4.46 0.49
CA ILE A 243 -19.70 -5.83 0.26
C ILE A 243 -20.57 -6.51 -0.82
N ASP A 244 -21.90 -6.43 -0.70
CA ASP A 244 -22.80 -7.01 -1.69
C ASP A 244 -22.57 -6.39 -3.09
N GLN A 245 -22.47 -5.06 -3.17
CA GLN A 245 -22.17 -4.36 -4.44
C GLN A 245 -20.83 -4.77 -5.06
N PHE A 246 -19.79 -4.95 -4.23
CA PHE A 246 -18.48 -5.40 -4.71
C PHE A 246 -18.56 -6.83 -5.25
N VAL A 247 -19.24 -7.75 -4.54
CA VAL A 247 -19.40 -9.15 -4.97
C VAL A 247 -20.15 -9.24 -6.30
N ASP A 248 -21.23 -8.47 -6.46
CA ASP A 248 -22.00 -8.41 -7.70
C ASP A 248 -21.15 -7.89 -8.87
N LYS A 249 -20.28 -6.90 -8.62
CA LYS A 249 -19.36 -6.33 -9.62
C LYS A 249 -18.20 -7.26 -9.97
N ALA A 250 -17.68 -8.01 -9.00
CA ALA A 250 -16.49 -8.84 -9.15
C ALA A 250 -16.76 -10.23 -9.75
N GLY A 251 -18.03 -10.66 -9.82
CA GLY A 251 -18.47 -11.82 -10.60
C GLY A 251 -17.95 -13.18 -10.09
N ARG A 252 -18.53 -13.67 -8.98
CA ARG A 252 -18.26 -14.96 -8.29
C ARG A 252 -17.06 -14.98 -7.36
N LEU A 253 -17.15 -14.21 -6.29
CA LEU A 253 -16.29 -14.40 -5.12
C LEU A 253 -17.14 -14.86 -3.93
N ASP A 254 -17.87 -15.96 -4.12
CA ASP A 254 -18.79 -16.53 -3.11
C ASP A 254 -18.06 -16.89 -1.80
N LEU A 255 -16.79 -17.29 -1.91
CA LEU A 255 -15.89 -17.52 -0.77
C LEU A 255 -15.70 -16.23 0.05
N ILE A 256 -15.50 -15.09 -0.61
CA ILE A 256 -15.33 -13.79 0.04
C ILE A 256 -16.62 -13.35 0.70
N LYS A 257 -17.75 -13.52 0.04
CA LYS A 257 -19.05 -13.20 0.64
C LYS A 257 -19.24 -13.97 1.93
N ASN A 258 -18.99 -15.28 1.92
CA ASN A 258 -19.16 -16.11 3.12
C ASN A 258 -18.16 -15.76 4.23
N VAL A 259 -16.91 -15.48 3.88
CA VAL A 259 -15.83 -15.17 4.83
C VAL A 259 -16.00 -13.76 5.43
N ILE A 260 -16.27 -12.76 4.59
CA ILE A 260 -16.52 -11.37 5.02
C ILE A 260 -17.85 -11.27 5.78
N MET A 261 -18.92 -11.95 5.32
CA MET A 261 -20.18 -11.96 6.07
C MET A 261 -20.02 -12.70 7.40
N SER A 262 -19.22 -13.77 7.47
CA SER A 262 -18.88 -14.42 8.75
C SER A 262 -18.10 -13.49 9.66
N ALA A 263 -17.17 -12.68 9.14
CA ALA A 263 -16.48 -11.64 9.91
C ALA A 263 -17.45 -10.60 10.50
N VAL A 264 -18.47 -10.20 9.73
CA VAL A 264 -19.50 -9.26 10.17
C VAL A 264 -20.53 -9.92 11.12
N ILE A 265 -20.81 -11.22 10.98
CA ILE A 265 -21.84 -11.97 11.72
C ILE A 265 -21.32 -12.54 13.05
N VAL A 266 -20.08 -13.03 13.11
CA VAL A 266 -19.42 -13.56 14.33
C VAL A 266 -19.16 -12.46 15.38
N CYS A 267 -19.52 -11.21 15.07
CA CYS A 267 -19.44 -10.07 15.96
C CYS A 267 -20.72 -9.82 16.80
N LYS A 268 -21.66 -10.79 16.87
CA LYS A 268 -22.80 -10.74 17.81
C LYS A 268 -22.43 -11.24 19.20
#